data_AF-A0AB33F9Y8-F1
#
_entry.id   AF-A0AB33F9Y8-F1
#
_cell.length_a   1.000
_cell.length_b   1.000
_cell.length_c   1.000
_cell.angle_alpha   90.00
_cell.angle_beta   90.00
_cell.angle_gamma   90.00
#
_symmetry.space_group_name_H-M   'P 1'
#
loop_
_entity.id
_entity.type
_entity.pdbx_description
1 polymer ?
#
loop_
_entity_poly.entity_id
_entity_poly.type
_entity_poly.pdbx_seq_one_letter_code
_entity_poly.pdbx_strand_id
1 'polypeptide(L)' 'MNAGPRRRATTTGTLVGTRFQAALLEAIDSWRKEQDDLPTRPEAVRRLVELGMAHDANPSVGVSGRRAK' A
#
# COMPACT_ATOMS: atom_id res chain seq x y z
N MET A 1 -32.76 -21.00 0.69
CA MET A 1 -32.31 -19.86 -0.15
C MET A 1 -30.79 -19.85 -0.11
N ASN A 2 -30.11 -20.43 -1.10
CA ASN A 2 -28.64 -20.50 -1.14
C ASN A 2 -28.10 -19.26 -1.84
N ALA A 3 -27.34 -18.42 -1.13
CA ALA A 3 -26.66 -17.27 -1.71
C ALA A 3 -25.50 -17.75 -2.58
N GLY A 4 -25.52 -17.44 -3.87
CA GLY A 4 -24.50 -17.84 -4.83
C GLY A 4 -23.09 -17.36 -4.48
N PRO A 5 -22.04 -18.02 -5.00
CA PRO A 5 -20.67 -17.71 -4.65
C PRO A 5 -20.30 -16.29 -5.08
N ARG A 6 -20.02 -15.41 -4.11
CA ARG A 6 -19.49 -14.06 -4.36
C ARG A 6 -18.16 -14.20 -5.12
N ARG A 7 -18.06 -13.59 -6.32
CA ARG A 7 -16.83 -13.48 -7.11
C ARG A 7 -15.73 -12.92 -6.21
N ARG A 8 -14.77 -13.75 -5.81
CA ARG A 8 -13.53 -13.31 -5.16
C ARG A 8 -12.58 -12.83 -6.25
N ALA A 9 -11.87 -11.74 -6.01
CA ALA A 9 -10.81 -11.28 -6.91
C ALA A 9 -9.77 -12.40 -7.13
N THR A 10 -9.29 -12.54 -8.37
CA THR A 10 -8.52 -13.69 -8.88
C THR A 10 -7.13 -13.86 -8.26
N THR A 11 -6.64 -12.87 -7.52
CA THR A 11 -5.35 -12.94 -6.84
C THR A 11 -5.53 -12.42 -5.41
N THR A 12 -5.54 -13.34 -4.45
CA THR A 12 -5.36 -13.00 -3.05
C THR A 12 -3.93 -12.48 -2.91
N GLY A 13 -3.76 -11.16 -2.82
CA GLY A 13 -2.45 -10.59 -2.50
C GLY A 13 -1.92 -11.19 -1.19
N THR A 14 -0.60 -11.35 -1.09
CA THR A 14 0.02 -11.80 0.16
C THR A 14 -0.29 -10.82 1.29
N LEU A 15 -0.84 -11.31 2.40
CA LEU A 15 -1.11 -10.46 3.57
C LEU A 15 0.22 -10.02 4.19
N VAL A 16 0.50 -8.72 4.13
CA VAL A 16 1.64 -8.10 4.81
C VAL A 16 1.11 -7.33 6.02
N GLY A 17 1.22 -7.93 7.21
CA GLY A 17 0.81 -7.31 8.46
C GLY A 17 1.91 -6.40 9.01
N THR A 18 1.75 -5.08 8.86
CA THR A 18 2.71 -4.08 9.37
C THR A 18 2.09 -3.26 10.49
N ARG A 19 2.89 -2.94 11.52
CA ARG A 19 2.47 -2.05 12.61
C ARG A 19 2.81 -0.61 12.24
N PHE A 20 1.80 0.24 12.16
CA PHE A 20 1.96 1.68 11.93
C PHE A 20 1.77 2.45 13.24
N GLN A 21 2.54 3.52 13.43
CA GLN A 21 2.37 4.44 14.55
C GLN A 21 1.12 5.32 14.32
N ALA A 22 0.56 5.86 15.41
CA ALA A 22 -0.68 6.66 15.37
C ALA A 22 -0.60 7.83 14.38
N ALA A 23 0.48 8.62 14.45
CA ALA A 23 0.68 9.77 13.55
C ALA A 23 0.67 9.39 12.07
N LEU A 24 1.28 8.24 11.73
CA LEU A 24 1.31 7.75 10.35
C LEU A 24 -0.06 7.22 9.90
N LEU A 25 -0.82 6.58 10.79
CA LEU A 25 -2.20 6.19 10.52
C LEU A 25 -3.11 7.40 10.28
N GLU A 26 -2.94 8.49 11.03
CA GLU A 26 -3.69 9.73 10.82
C GLU A 26 -3.35 10.41 9.49
N ALA A 27 -2.08 10.40 9.10
CA ALA A 27 -1.65 10.91 7.79
C ALA A 27 -2.28 10.10 6.65
N ILE A 28 -2.26 8.76 6.74
CA ILE A 28 -2.91 7.87 5.76
C ILE A 28 -4.43 8.11 5.71
N ASP A 29 -5.07 8.29 6.88
CA ASP A 29 -6.52 8.54 6.96
C ASP A 29 -6.90 9.89 6.34
N SER A 30 -6.07 10.91 6.56
CA SER A 30 -6.22 12.24 5.95
C SER A 30 -6.09 12.15 4.43
N TRP A 31 -5.03 11.49 3.94
CA TRP A 31 -4.83 11.27 2.52
C TRP A 31 -6.00 10.51 1.89
N ARG A 32 -6.55 9.51 2.58
CA ARG A 32 -7.73 8.75 2.13
C ARG A 32 -8.96 9.66 1.93
N LYS A 33 -9.14 10.68 2.77
CA LYS A 33 -10.30 11.59 2.72
C LYS A 33 -10.25 12.52 1.52
N GLU A 34 -9.05 12.78 1.01
CA GLU A 34 -8.83 13.60 -0.18
C GLU A 34 -9.13 12.83 -1.48
N GLN A 35 -9.34 11.51 -1.43
CA GLN A 35 -9.67 10.69 -2.58
C GLN A 35 -11.20 10.58 -2.75
N ASP A 36 -11.72 10.87 -3.95
CA ASP A 36 -13.15 10.76 -4.29
C ASP A 36 -13.75 9.36 -4.05
N ASP A 37 -12.96 8.30 -4.26
CA ASP A 37 -13.39 6.90 -4.08
C ASP A 37 -13.44 6.43 -2.61
N LEU A 38 -12.99 7.25 -1.65
CA LEU A 38 -12.86 6.90 -0.23
C LEU A 38 -12.28 5.48 -0.02
N PRO A 39 -11.05 5.22 -0.50
CA PRO A 39 -10.47 3.88 -0.46
C PRO A 39 -10.39 3.36 0.97
N THR A 40 -10.60 2.06 1.13
CA THR A 40 -10.38 1.40 2.44
C THR A 40 -8.93 1.59 2.87
N ARG A 41 -8.66 1.60 4.19
CA ARG A 41 -7.28 1.74 4.73
C ARG A 41 -6.22 0.86 4.02
N PRO A 42 -6.43 -0.45 3.79
CA PRO A 42 -5.44 -1.26 3.07
C PRO A 42 -5.26 -0.82 1.61
N GLU A 43 -6.32 -0.38 0.93
CA GLU A 43 -6.23 0.13 -0.44
C GLU A 43 -5.50 1.49 -0.49
N ALA A 44 -5.72 2.35 0.51
CA ALA A 44 -5.00 3.61 0.62
C ALA A 44 -3.49 3.39 0.80
N VAL A 45 -3.10 2.46 1.67
CA VAL A 45 -1.70 2.06 1.85
C VAL A 45 -1.13 1.50 0.55
N ARG A 46 -1.87 0.65 -0.17
CA ARG A 46 -1.43 0.09 -1.45
C ARG A 46 -1.13 1.18 -2.47
N ARG A 47 -2.06 2.12 -2.67
CA ARG A 47 -1.88 3.25 -3.60
C ARG A 47 -0.69 4.13 -3.20
N LEU A 48 -0.54 4.43 -1.90
CA LEU A 48 0.61 5.19 -1.40
C LEU A 48 1.94 4.48 -1.67
N VAL A 49 1.99 3.14 -1.52
CA VAL A 49 3.17 2.34 -1.86
C VAL A 49 3.42 2.33 -3.37
N GLU A 50 2.38 2.17 -4.19
CA GLU A 50 2.51 2.23 -5.66
C GLU A 50 3.03 3.60 -6.13
N LEU A 51 2.55 4.70 -5.53
CA LEU A 51 3.06 6.05 -5.79
C LEU A 51 4.53 6.21 -5.37
N GLY A 52 4.91 5.69 -4.20
CA GLY A 52 6.30 5.71 -3.74
C GLY A 52 7.25 4.95 -4.67
N MET A 53 6.82 3.78 -5.16
CA MET A 53 7.59 2.98 -6.11
C MET A 53 7.69 3.65 -7.49
N ALA A 54 6.61 4.30 -7.95
CA ALA A 54 6.63 5.05 -9.21
C ALA A 54 7.52 6.31 -9.13
N HIS A 55 7.62 6.93 -7.95
CA HIS A 55 8.50 8.08 -7.73
C HIS A 55 9.99 7.68 -7.69
N ASP A 56 10.30 6.52 -7.10
CA ASP A 56 11.66 5.96 -7.03
C ASP A 56 12.13 5.37 -8.37
N ALA A 57 11.20 5.01 -9.27
CA ALA A 57 11.50 4.55 -10.62
C ALA A 57 12.17 5.61 -11.53
N ASN A 58 12.52 6.79 -10.99
CA ASN A 58 13.56 7.64 -11.55
C ASN A 58 14.93 7.20 -10.97
N PRO A 59 15.71 6.34 -11.66
CA PRO A 59 16.87 5.67 -11.10
C PRO A 59 18.04 6.64 -11.00
N SER A 60 18.07 7.42 -9.93
CA SER A 60 19.18 8.34 -9.65
C SER A 60 19.71 8.23 -8.23
N VAL A 61 19.68 7.04 -7.60
CA VAL A 61 20.57 6.75 -6.47
C VAL A 61 21.07 5.32 -6.53
N GLY A 62 22.33 5.17 -6.94
CA GLY A 62 23.08 3.93 -6.80
C GLY A 62 23.30 3.60 -5.33
N VAL A 63 22.81 2.44 -4.88
CA VAL A 63 23.24 1.87 -3.61
C VAL A 63 24.57 1.14 -3.82
N SER A 64 25.65 1.93 -3.78
CA SER A 64 26.98 1.45 -3.51
C SER A 64 27.03 0.95 -2.06
N GLY A 65 27.54 -0.26 -1.84
CA GLY A 65 27.95 -0.66 -0.49
C GLY A 65 27.72 -2.12 -0.15
N ARG A 66 28.48 -3.02 -0.81
CA ARG A 66 28.88 -4.29 -0.20
C ARG A 66 29.41 -4.02 1.21
N ARG A 67 28.84 -4.66 2.23
CA ARG A 67 29.49 -4.78 3.53
C ARG A 67 29.91 -6.23 3.73
N ALA A 68 31.14 -6.50 3.32
CA ALA A 68 31.93 -7.61 3.84
C ALA A 68 32.60 -7.13 5.13
N LYS A 69 32.42 -7.87 6.24
CA LYS A 69 33.48 -8.28 7.16
C LYS A 69 32.93 -9.30 8.15
#